data_AF-A0A1H9JLJ6-F1
#
_entry.id   AF-A0A1H9JLJ6-F1
#
_cell.length_a   1.000
_cell.length_b   1.000
_cell.length_c   1.000
_cell.angle_alpha   90.00
_cell.angle_beta   90.00
_cell.angle_gamma   90.00
#
_symmetry.space_group_name_H-M   'P 1'
#
loop_
_entity.id
_entity.type
_entity.pdbx_description
1 polymer ?
#
loop_
_entity_poly.entity_id
_entity_poly.type
_entity_poly.pdbx_seq_one_letter_code
_entity_poly.pdbx_strand_id
1 'polypeptide(L)' 'MHRVGYLLCEGFHVMALASQSVFEIASLLSGRPVHAPRNFSVAGGKLRSSLRDSEVPA' A
#
# COMPACT_ATOMS: atom_id res chain seq x y z
N MET A 1 -7.29 14.35 7.19
CA MET A 1 -6.52 13.20 6.68
C MET A 1 -7.44 11.98 6.69
N HIS A 2 -7.74 11.44 5.52
CA HIS A 2 -8.48 10.19 5.35
C HIS A 2 -7.47 9.04 5.48
N ARG A 3 -7.76 8.08 6.37
CA ARG A 3 -6.93 6.91 6.60
C ARG A 3 -7.44 5.77 5.73
N VAL A 4 -6.57 5.23 4.89
CA VAL A 4 -6.84 4.08 4.02
C VAL A 4 -5.73 3.07 4.25
N GLY A 5 -6.08 1.78 4.32
CA GLY A 5 -5.13 0.71 4.61
C GLY A 5 -5.32 -0.49 3.69
N TYR A 6 -4.22 -1.09 3.27
CA TYR A 6 -4.18 -2.36 2.55
C TYR A 6 -3.67 -3.44 3.50
N LEU A 7 -4.46 -4.49 3.69
CA LEU A 7 -4.06 -5.65 4.47
C LEU A 7 -3.55 -6.73 3.52
N LEU A 8 -2.27 -7.07 3.64
CA LEU A 8 -1.53 -7.92 2.71
C LEU A 8 -1.25 -9.28 3.32
N CYS A 9 -1.31 -10.31 2.48
CA CYS A 9 -0.91 -11.68 2.78
C CYS A 9 0.41 -12.02 2.07
N GLU A 10 1.09 -13.06 2.53
CA GLU A 10 2.29 -13.57 1.83
C GLU A 10 1.93 -13.92 0.37
N GLY A 11 2.80 -13.52 -0.56
CA GLY A 11 2.61 -13.75 -1.98
C GLY A 11 1.57 -12.85 -2.64
N PHE A 12 1.16 -11.75 -1.99
CA PHE A 12 0.19 -10.82 -2.56
C PHE A 12 0.60 -10.35 -3.97
N HIS A 13 -0.39 -10.18 -4.85
CA HIS A 13 -0.14 -9.69 -6.19
C HIS A 13 0.19 -8.19 -6.14
N VAL A 14 1.34 -7.77 -6.66
CA VAL A 14 1.78 -6.36 -6.58
C VAL A 14 0.76 -5.39 -7.18
N MET A 15 0.10 -5.77 -8.27
CA MET A 15 -0.93 -4.91 -8.90
C MET A 15 -2.21 -4.79 -8.06
N ALA A 16 -2.41 -5.59 -7.01
CA ALA A 16 -3.49 -5.35 -6.06
C ALA A 16 -3.33 -4.01 -5.32
N LEU A 17 -2.11 -3.47 -5.23
CA LEU A 17 -1.83 -2.15 -4.67
C LEU A 17 -2.07 -1.00 -5.65
N ALA A 18 -2.45 -1.25 -6.92
CA ALA A 18 -2.57 -0.19 -7.93
C ALA A 18 -3.57 0.92 -7.55
N SER A 19 -4.62 0.59 -6.78
CA SER A 19 -5.56 1.57 -6.27
C SER A 19 -4.93 2.56 -5.27
N GLN A 20 -3.79 2.21 -4.65
CA GLN A 20 -3.08 3.08 -3.71
C GLN A 20 -2.64 4.37 -4.41
N SER A 21 -2.21 4.27 -5.67
CA SER A 21 -1.77 5.41 -6.47
C SER A 21 -2.85 6.45 -6.68
N VAL A 22 -4.14 6.08 -6.69
CA VAL A 22 -5.25 7.05 -6.81
C VAL A 22 -5.26 8.01 -5.61
N PHE A 23 -5.03 7.49 -4.40
CA PHE A 23 -5.01 8.29 -3.16
C PHE A 23 -3.76 9.19 -3.08
N GLU A 24 -2.63 8.69 -3.57
CA GLU A 24 -1.37 9.44 -3.64
C GLU A 24 -1.48 10.58 -4.65
N ILE A 25 -1.99 10.30 -5.85
CA ILE A 25 -2.21 11.32 -6.89
C ILE A 25 -3.23 12.36 -6.43
N ALA A 26 -4.34 11.95 -5.80
CA ALA A 26 -5.31 12.90 -5.26
C ALA A 26 -4.69 13.84 -4.22
N SER A 27 -3.82 13.31 -3.36
CA SER A 27 -3.11 14.11 -2.36
C SER A 27 -2.11 15.06 -3.03
N LEU A 28 -1.33 14.57 -4.00
CA LEU A 28 -0.39 15.37 -4.80
C LEU A 28 -1.10 16.54 -5.51
N LEU A 29 -2.18 16.26 -6.24
CA LEU A 29 -2.94 17.27 -6.98
C LEU A 29 -3.64 18.28 -6.07
N SER A 30 -3.99 17.87 -4.84
CA SER A 30 -4.60 18.77 -3.86
C SER A 30 -3.60 19.69 -3.14
N GLY A 31 -2.30 19.51 -3.35
CA GLY A 31 -1.24 20.27 -2.68
C GLY A 31 -1.16 20.05 -1.16
N ARG A 32 -1.87 19.04 -0.63
CA ARG A 32 -1.89 18.71 0.80
C ARG A 32 -2.07 17.19 1.00
N PRO A 33 -1.60 16.62 2.11
CA PRO A 33 -1.73 15.18 2.36
C PRO A 33 -3.16 14.83 2.79
N VAL A 34 -4.07 14.73 1.82
CA VAL A 34 -5.48 14.39 2.06
C VAL A 34 -5.63 12.93 2.48
N HIS A 35 -4.89 12.03 1.84
CA HIS A 35 -4.88 10.60 2.12
C HIS A 35 -3.53 10.16 2.68
N ALA A 36 -3.58 9.23 3.63
CA ALA A 36 -2.40 8.57 4.19
C ALA A 36 -2.53 7.05 4.02
N PRO A 37 -2.34 6.52 2.79
CA PRO A 37 -2.38 5.08 2.57
C PRO A 37 -1.27 4.38 3.36
N ARG A 38 -1.59 3.21 3.94
CA ARG A 38 -0.63 2.35 4.63
C ARG A 38 -0.82 0.89 4.23
N ASN A 39 0.27 0.14 4.21
CA ASN A 39 0.26 -1.29 4.01
C ASN A 39 0.42 -1.97 5.37
N PHE A 40 -0.27 -3.07 5.58
CA PHE A 40 -0.21 -3.85 6.82
C PHE A 40 -0.04 -5.32 6.45
N SER A 41 0.79 -6.05 7.20
CA SER A 41 0.95 -7.49 7.06
C SER A 41 -0.01 -8.22 7.98
N VAL A 42 -0.79 -9.17 7.45
CA VAL A 42 -1.59 -10.09 8.27
C VAL A 42 -0.71 -10.90 9.23
N ALA A 43 0.47 -11.32 8.76
CA ALA A 43 1.41 -12.12 9.55
C ALA A 43 2.29 -11.28 10.51
N GLY A 44 2.22 -9.95 10.40
CA GLY A 44 3.21 -9.05 10.98
C GLY A 44 4.54 -9.08 10.21
N GLY A 45 5.33 -8.02 10.35
CA GLY A 45 6.64 -7.91 9.71
C GLY A 45 6.57 -7.81 8.18
N LYS A 46 7.67 -8.17 7.52
CA LYS A 46 7.81 -8.08 6.06
C LYS A 46 7.13 -9.25 5.37
N LEU A 47 6.55 -8.98 4.20
CA LEU A 47 5.97 -9.98 3.30
C LEU A 47 6.68 -9.97 1.95
N ARG A 48 6.72 -11.13 1.29
CA ARG A 48 7.14 -11.22 -0.11
C ARG A 48 5.96 -11.07 -1.04
N SER A 49 6.15 -10.31 -2.10
CA SER A 49 5.15 -10.16 -3.15
C SER A 49 5.20 -11.30 -4.19
N SER A 50 4.24 -11.28 -5.12
CA SER A 50 4.22 -12.16 -6.29
C SER A 50 5.45 -12.02 -7.22
N LEU A 51 6.19 -10.91 -7.12
CA LEU A 51 7.42 -10.69 -7.90
C LEU A 51 8.67 -11.28 -7.23
N ARG A 52 8.54 -11.84 -6.02
CA ARG A 52 9.59 -12.45 -5.17
C ARG A 52 10.73 -11.51 -4.74
N ASP A 53 11.06 -10.48 -5.51
CA ASP A 53 12.13 -9.52 -5.23
C ASP A 53 11.68 -8.24 -4.51
N SER A 54 10.36 -8.00 -4.37
CA SER A 54 9.85 -6.84 -3.62
C SER A 54 9.35 -7.23 -2.23
N GLU A 55 10.12 -6.84 -1.22
CA GLU A 55 9.68 -6.79 0.17
C GLU A 55 8.92 -5.47 0.39
N VAL A 56 7.68 -5.54 0.84
CA VAL A 56 6.92 -4.34 1.24
C VAL A 56 6.88 -4.28 2.77
N PRO A 57 7.37 -3.19 3.38
CA PRO A 57 7.24 -3.01 4.83
C PRO A 57 5.76 -2.84 5.20
N ALA A 58 5.37 -3.53 6.27
CA ALA A 58 4.07 -3.41 6.94
C ALA A 58 3.97 -2.18 7.85
#